data_AF-A0A534BL35-F1
#
_entry.id   AF-A0A534BL35-F1
#
_cell.length_a   1.000
_cell.length_b   1.000
_cell.length_c   1.000
_cell.angle_alpha   90.00
_cell.angle_beta   90.00
_cell.angle_gamma   90.00
#
_symmetry.space_group_name_H-M   'P 1'
#
loop_
_entity.id
_entity.type
_entity.pdbx_description
1 polymer ?
#
loop_
_entity_poly.entity_id
_entity_poly.type
_entity_poly.pdbx_seq_one_letter_code
_entity_poly.pdbx_strand_id
1 'polypeptide(L)' 'MKPAFAALLLLAGSALAAEPRTVTLAVDQMTCAACPITVHKALSHVAGVAQATVDMETHTATVTFDPAKTTAEA' A
#
# COMPACT_ATOMS: atom_id res chain seq x y z
N MET A 1 23.06 42.09 -9.96
CA MET A 1 23.41 42.47 -8.57
C MET A 1 22.39 43.47 -8.02
N LYS A 2 21.20 43.02 -7.61
CA LYS A 2 20.56 43.37 -6.32
C LYS A 2 19.27 42.54 -6.18
N PRO A 3 18.99 41.98 -5.00
CA PRO A 3 18.21 40.76 -4.83
C PRO A 3 16.81 41.05 -4.27
N ALA A 4 15.80 40.43 -4.85
CA ALA A 4 14.46 40.29 -4.28
C ALA A 4 14.17 38.78 -4.32
N PHE A 5 14.36 38.02 -3.23
CA PHE A 5 13.53 38.04 -2.04
C PHE A 5 12.03 37.90 -2.40
N ALA A 6 11.69 36.77 -3.02
CA ALA A 6 10.32 36.25 -3.13
C ALA A 6 10.47 34.74 -3.38
N ALA A 7 10.83 33.90 -2.40
CA ALA A 7 10.04 33.64 -1.21
C ALA A 7 8.53 33.51 -1.52
N LEU A 8 8.16 32.84 -2.62
CA LEU A 8 6.81 32.33 -2.83
C LEU A 8 6.76 30.86 -2.35
N LEU A 9 6.74 30.75 -1.02
CA LEU A 9 6.77 29.53 -0.24
C LEU A 9 5.35 29.22 0.27
N LEU A 10 4.32 29.23 -0.60
CA LEU A 10 2.92 29.19 -0.14
C LEU A 10 1.92 28.42 -1.02
N LEU A 11 2.33 27.33 -1.64
CA LEU A 11 1.38 26.28 -2.04
C LEU A 11 1.92 24.91 -1.64
N ALA A 12 2.19 24.75 -0.35
CA ALA A 12 2.03 23.45 0.30
C ALA A 12 0.52 23.14 0.28
N GLY A 13 0.02 22.77 -0.90
CA GLY A 13 -1.22 22.06 -1.03
C GLY A 13 -1.03 20.79 -0.22
N SER A 14 -1.58 20.79 1.00
CA SER A 14 -1.70 19.61 1.83
C SER A 14 -2.51 18.65 1.00
N ALA A 15 -1.80 17.73 0.36
CA ALA A 15 -2.41 16.63 -0.35
C ALA A 15 -3.32 15.94 0.67
N LEU A 16 -4.64 16.06 0.49
CA LEU A 16 -5.59 15.09 0.99
C LEU A 16 -5.38 13.80 0.18
N ALA A 17 -4.17 13.26 0.19
CA ALA A 17 -3.92 11.90 -0.19
C ALA A 17 -4.38 11.10 1.02
N ALA A 18 -5.44 10.31 0.86
CA ALA A 18 -5.85 9.35 1.86
C ALA A 18 -4.60 8.57 2.30
N GLU A 19 -4.31 8.61 3.61
CA GLU A 19 -3.05 8.05 4.11
C GLU A 19 -3.07 6.54 3.83
N PRO A 20 -2.07 6.02 3.09
CA PRO A 20 -2.04 4.61 2.76
C PRO A 20 -2.03 3.79 4.06
N ARG A 21 -2.94 2.82 4.14
CA ARG A 21 -3.04 1.94 5.29
C ARG A 21 -2.32 0.64 5.00
N THR A 22 -1.55 0.18 5.97
CA THR A 22 -0.92 -1.13 5.94
C THR A 22 -1.64 -2.07 6.88
N VAL A 23 -1.96 -3.26 6.38
CA VAL A 23 -2.59 -4.33 7.16
C VAL A 23 -1.83 -5.63 6.93
N THR A 24 -1.87 -6.51 7.92
CA THR A 24 -1.30 -7.85 7.84
C THR A 24 -2.45 -8.85 7.91
N LEU A 25 -2.58 -9.67 6.88
CA LEU A 25 -3.59 -10.73 6.78
C LEU A 25 -2.93 -12.08 7.05
N ALA A 26 -3.56 -12.92 7.86
CA ALA A 26 -3.19 -14.32 7.99
C ALA A 26 -3.77 -15.12 6.81
N VAL A 27 -3.00 -16.05 6.25
CA VAL A 27 -3.43 -16.88 5.12
C VAL A 27 -3.34 -18.35 5.52
N ASP A 28 -4.46 -18.92 5.99
CA ASP A 28 -4.55 -20.27 6.57
C ASP A 28 -4.15 -21.41 5.62
N GLN A 29 -3.99 -21.17 4.31
CA GLN A 29 -3.76 -22.21 3.29
C GLN A 29 -2.59 -21.90 2.33
N MET A 30 -1.47 -21.40 2.87
CA MET A 30 -0.27 -21.09 2.08
C MET A 30 0.70 -22.29 1.95
N THR A 31 0.18 -23.49 1.67
CA THR A 31 0.93 -24.76 1.74
C THR A 31 1.55 -25.23 0.42
N CYS A 32 1.25 -24.59 -0.71
CA CYS A 32 1.84 -24.92 -2.01
C CYS A 32 2.93 -23.91 -2.38
N ALA A 33 4.00 -24.37 -3.02
CA ALA A 33 5.09 -23.51 -3.51
C ALA A 33 4.62 -22.37 -4.44
N ALA A 34 3.46 -22.55 -5.09
CA ALA A 34 2.84 -21.54 -5.94
C ALA A 34 1.82 -20.62 -5.22
N CYS A 35 1.43 -20.94 -3.98
CA CYS A 35 0.48 -20.14 -3.20
C CYS A 35 0.98 -18.69 -2.97
N PRO A 36 2.22 -18.45 -2.52
CA PRO A 36 2.69 -17.08 -2.26
C PRO A 36 2.63 -16.19 -3.51
N ILE A 37 3.00 -16.75 -4.67
CA ILE A 37 2.97 -16.06 -5.96
C ILE A 37 1.54 -15.71 -6.34
N THR A 38 0.62 -16.67 -6.22
CA THR A 38 -0.79 -16.49 -6.57
C THR A 38 -1.46 -15.44 -5.67
N VAL A 39 -1.24 -15.52 -4.36
CA VAL A 39 -1.78 -14.57 -3.37
C VAL A 39 -1.22 -13.17 -3.61
N HIS A 40 0.10 -13.04 -3.77
CA HIS A 40 0.74 -11.76 -4.06
C HIS A 40 0.18 -11.13 -5.35
N LYS A 41 0.06 -11.95 -6.41
CA LYS A 41 -0.49 -11.49 -7.69
C LYS A 41 -1.94 -11.03 -7.53
N ALA A 42 -2.79 -11.82 -6.88
CA ALA A 42 -4.18 -11.45 -6.64
C ALA A 42 -4.30 -10.10 -5.91
N LEU A 43 -3.53 -9.90 -4.83
CA LEU A 43 -3.52 -8.66 -4.05
C LEU A 43 -2.99 -7.46 -4.85
N SER A 44 -1.96 -7.68 -5.67
CA SER A 44 -1.39 -6.62 -6.52
C SER A 44 -2.35 -6.15 -7.64
N HIS A 45 -3.33 -6.98 -8.01
CA HIS A 45 -4.35 -6.62 -9.00
C HIS A 45 -5.56 -5.88 -8.38
N VAL A 46 -5.65 -5.78 -7.06
CA VAL A 46 -6.74 -5.06 -6.39
C VAL A 46 -6.57 -3.55 -6.57
N ALA A 47 -7.62 -2.88 -7.04
CA ALA A 47 -7.60 -1.45 -7.30
C ALA A 47 -7.42 -0.64 -6.01
N GLY A 48 -6.31 0.08 -5.90
CA GLY A 48 -5.98 0.84 -4.69
C GLY A 48 -4.93 0.19 -3.80
N VAL A 49 -4.51 -1.05 -4.09
CA VAL A 49 -3.30 -1.61 -3.48
C VAL A 49 -2.07 -0.93 -4.09
N ALA A 50 -1.24 -0.35 -3.24
CA ALA A 50 0.03 0.26 -3.62
C ALA A 50 1.17 -0.76 -3.55
N GLN A 51 1.12 -1.64 -2.54
CA GLN A 51 2.14 -2.67 -2.32
C GLN A 51 1.52 -3.89 -1.65
N ALA A 52 1.95 -5.07 -2.07
CA ALA A 52 1.65 -6.34 -1.39
C ALA A 52 2.97 -7.09 -1.16
N THR A 53 3.06 -7.80 -0.04
CA THR A 53 4.21 -8.65 0.29
C THR A 53 3.67 -9.88 0.98
N VAL A 54 4.15 -11.05 0.60
CA VAL A 54 3.67 -12.33 1.13
C VAL A 54 4.85 -13.09 1.71
N ASP A 55 4.68 -13.57 2.92
CA ASP A 55 5.66 -14.31 3.68
C ASP A 55 5.14 -15.73 3.93
N MET A 56 5.86 -16.70 3.35
CA MET A 56 5.50 -18.12 3.44
C MET A 56 5.95 -18.76 4.76
N GLU A 57 6.95 -18.21 5.46
CA GLU A 57 7.41 -18.76 6.73
C GLU A 57 6.41 -18.47 7.85
N THR A 58 5.82 -17.28 7.82
CA THR A 58 4.84 -16.80 8.80
C THR A 58 3.40 -16.99 8.35
N HIS A 59 3.16 -17.40 7.10
CA HIS A 59 1.85 -17.47 6.46
C HIS A 59 1.09 -16.14 6.53
N THR A 60 1.79 -15.02 6.33
CA THR A 60 1.19 -13.68 6.37
C THR A 60 1.30 -12.95 5.04
N ALA A 61 0.32 -12.10 4.75
CA ALA A 61 0.33 -11.18 3.63
C ALA A 61 0.20 -9.74 4.16
N THR A 62 1.22 -8.93 3.93
CA THR A 62 1.21 -7.50 4.28
C THR A 62 0.82 -6.69 3.06
N VAL A 63 -0.23 -5.87 3.19
CA VAL A 63 -0.79 -5.09 2.08
C VAL A 63 -0.90 -3.63 2.48
N THR A 64 -0.33 -2.76 1.66
CA THR A 64 -0.48 -1.31 1.76
C THR A 64 -1.44 -0.84 0.68
N PHE A 65 -2.56 -0.23 1.08
CA PHE A 65 -3.62 0.20 0.18
C PHE A 65 -4.18 1.57 0.54
N ASP A 66 -4.82 2.20 -0.43
CA ASP A 66 -5.57 3.44 -0.27
C ASP A 66 -6.96 3.13 0.34
N PRO A 67 -7.24 3.56 1.58
CA PRO A 67 -8.51 3.27 2.24
C PRO A 67 -9.70 3.98 1.59
N ALA A 68 -9.49 4.94 0.69
CA ALA A 68 -10.57 5.56 -0.09
C ALA A 68 -10.98 4.71 -1.30
N LYS A 69 -10.17 3.71 -1.69
CA LYS A 69 -10.38 2.89 -2.89
C LYS A 69 -10.64 1.42 -2.59
N THR A 70 -10.13 0.90 -1.48
CA THR A 70 -10.28 -0.50 -1.07
C THR A 70 -10.35 -0.59 0.46
N THR A 71 -11.05 -1.59 0.99
CA THR A 71 -11.06 -1.97 2.40
C THR A 71 -10.49 -3.38 2.57
N ALA A 72 -9.80 -3.63 3.68
CA ALA A 72 -9.40 -4.97 4.08
C ALA A 72 -10.41 -5.47 5.11
N GLU A 73 -11.49 -6.08 4.63
CA GLU A 73 -12.50 -6.74 5.45
C GLU A 73 -12.23 -8.25 5.43
N ALA A 74 -12.29 -8.88 6.61
CA ALA A 74 -12.01 -10.29 6.83
C ALA A 74 -13.30 -11.11 6.83
#